data_AF-G0QV77-F1
#
_entry.id   AF-G0QV77-F1
#
_cell.length_a   1.000
_cell.length_b   1.000
_cell.length_c   1.000
_cell.angle_alpha   90.00
_cell.angle_beta   90.00
_cell.angle_gamma   90.00
#
_symmetry.space_group_name_H-M   'P 1'
#
loop_
_entity.id
_entity.type
_entity.pdbx_description
1 polymer ?
#
loop_
_entity_poly.entity_id
_entity_poly.type
_entity_poly.pdbx_seq_one_letter_code
_entity_poly.pdbx_strand_id
1 'polypeptide(L)'
;MSSYIIAGSADKEEMAICENILNQIKSLFFNIDFRIIIKDESEWKNYINEICRIYGFKKKLNPIIFTLDGYLIGSLENFKELALSKFGIDKYDNLVTKEKEMDQIHDTILNEQEEEIEQISNENIDEQELQQNEIFQNQENPEEQMPRFLLKQWRCSV
;
A
#
# COMPACT_ATOMS: atom_id res chain seq x y z
N MET A 1 2.19 -42.53 -3.44
CA MET A 1 2.54 -41.16 -3.01
C MET A 1 1.28 -40.32 -3.11
N SER A 2 1.02 -39.44 -2.14
CA SER A 2 -0.15 -38.58 -2.21
C SER A 2 0.15 -37.41 -3.13
N SER A 3 -0.60 -37.29 -4.22
CA SER A 3 -0.46 -36.18 -5.17
C SER A 3 -1.65 -35.24 -5.05
N TYR A 4 -1.37 -33.96 -4.85
CA TYR A 4 -2.37 -32.92 -4.66
C TYR A 4 -2.36 -31.94 -5.84
N ILE A 5 -3.54 -31.51 -6.24
CA ILE A 5 -3.76 -30.56 -7.32
C ILE A 5 -4.48 -29.35 -6.74
N ILE A 6 -3.88 -28.17 -6.92
CA ILE A 6 -4.46 -26.88 -6.57
C ILE A 6 -4.74 -26.17 -7.89
N ALA A 7 -5.99 -25.84 -8.14
CA ALA A 7 -6.38 -25.10 -9.32
C ALA A 7 -7.19 -23.85 -8.95
N GLY A 8 -6.92 -22.73 -9.61
CA GLY A 8 -7.61 -21.47 -9.34
C GLY A 8 -7.49 -20.46 -10.47
N SER A 9 -8.26 -19.38 -10.36
CA SER A 9 -8.08 -18.18 -11.19
C SER A 9 -6.88 -17.36 -10.70
N ALA A 10 -6.17 -16.72 -11.62
CA ALA A 10 -5.05 -15.83 -11.32
C ALA A 10 -5.48 -14.59 -10.52
N ASP A 11 -6.71 -14.12 -10.71
CA ASP A 11 -7.19 -12.85 -10.14
C ASP A 11 -7.44 -12.90 -8.63
N LYS A 12 -7.48 -14.10 -8.04
CA LYS A 12 -7.82 -14.27 -6.63
C LYS A 12 -6.58 -14.29 -5.75
N GLU A 13 -6.56 -13.42 -4.75
CA GLU A 13 -5.56 -13.43 -3.66
C GLU A 13 -5.48 -14.77 -2.94
N GLU A 14 -6.61 -15.47 -2.79
CA GLU A 14 -6.66 -16.80 -2.20
C GLU A 14 -5.70 -17.80 -2.87
N MET A 15 -5.49 -17.67 -4.19
CA MET A 15 -4.60 -18.53 -4.96
C MET A 15 -3.12 -18.26 -4.63
N ALA A 16 -2.75 -16.99 -4.48
CA ALA A 16 -1.41 -16.59 -4.07
C ALA A 16 -1.08 -17.13 -2.67
N ILE A 17 -2.05 -17.10 -1.75
CA ILE A 17 -1.90 -17.69 -0.42
C ILE A 17 -1.67 -19.21 -0.54
N CYS A 18 -2.46 -19.91 -1.37
CA CYS A 18 -2.28 -21.35 -1.59
C CYS A 18 -0.89 -21.69 -2.11
N GLU A 19 -0.39 -20.93 -3.09
CA GLU A 19 0.93 -21.12 -3.68
C GLU A 19 2.05 -20.97 -2.64
N ASN A 20 1.95 -19.93 -1.80
CA ASN A 20 2.95 -19.70 -0.76
C ASN A 20 2.98 -20.85 0.26
N ILE A 21 1.81 -21.30 0.73
CA ILE A 21 1.70 -22.48 1.61
C ILE A 21 2.32 -23.71 0.94
N LEU A 22 2.06 -23.89 -0.35
CA LEU A 22 2.61 -24.99 -1.12
C LEU A 22 4.14 -24.97 -1.15
N ASN A 23 4.73 -23.80 -1.41
CA ASN A 23 6.18 -23.64 -1.50
C ASN A 23 6.85 -23.95 -0.16
N GLN A 24 6.21 -23.60 0.95
CA GLN A 24 6.67 -23.99 2.29
C GLN A 24 6.62 -25.52 2.45
N ILE A 25 5.49 -26.16 2.14
CA ILE A 25 5.37 -27.63 2.24
C ILE A 25 6.40 -28.34 1.36
N LYS A 26 6.60 -27.87 0.12
CA LYS A 26 7.58 -28.44 -0.82
C LYS A 26 9.01 -28.40 -0.29
N SER A 27 9.37 -27.35 0.45
CA SER A 27 10.71 -27.24 1.04
C SER A 27 10.94 -28.22 2.20
N LEU A 28 9.86 -28.62 2.89
CA LEU A 28 9.91 -29.52 4.04
C LEU A 28 9.75 -31.00 3.63
N PHE A 29 8.92 -31.28 2.62
CA PHE A 29 8.52 -32.64 2.25
C PHE A 29 8.80 -32.94 0.77
N PHE A 30 9.89 -33.67 0.50
CA PHE A 30 10.27 -34.06 -0.87
C PHE A 30 9.41 -35.20 -1.46
N ASN A 31 8.68 -35.94 -0.62
CA ASN A 31 7.95 -37.15 -1.00
C ASN A 31 6.48 -36.89 -1.39
N ILE A 32 6.10 -35.62 -1.56
CA ILE A 32 4.73 -35.20 -1.83
C ILE A 32 4.72 -34.34 -3.10
N ASP A 33 3.95 -34.79 -4.07
CA ASP A 33 3.81 -34.09 -5.34
C ASP A 33 2.65 -33.10 -5.29
N PHE A 34 2.95 -31.84 -5.56
CA PHE A 34 1.94 -30.80 -5.67
C PHE A 34 1.98 -30.15 -7.05
N ARG A 35 0.84 -30.15 -7.73
CA ARG A 35 0.64 -29.49 -9.02
C ARG A 35 -0.23 -28.24 -8.84
N ILE A 36 0.28 -27.11 -9.30
CA ILE A 36 -0.45 -25.84 -9.37
C ILE A 36 -0.96 -25.66 -10.80
N ILE A 37 -2.23 -25.26 -10.93
CA ILE A 37 -2.84 -24.90 -12.21
C ILE A 37 -3.51 -23.54 -12.05
N ILE A 38 -2.87 -22.50 -12.56
CA ILE A 38 -3.41 -21.13 -12.57
C ILE A 38 -3.97 -20.87 -13.96
N LYS A 39 -5.22 -20.40 -14.02
CA LYS A 39 -5.93 -20.04 -15.25
C LYS A 39 -6.42 -18.60 -15.17
N ASP A 40 -6.66 -17.99 -16.33
CA ASP A 40 -7.39 -16.72 -16.43
C ASP A 40 -8.87 -16.90 -16.05
N GLU A 41 -9.57 -15.84 -15.63
CA GLU A 41 -10.99 -15.90 -15.26
C GLU A 41 -11.87 -16.47 -16.40
N SER A 42 -11.52 -16.13 -17.64
CA SER A 42 -12.24 -16.56 -18.84
C SER A 42 -12.12 -18.06 -19.07
N GLU A 43 -10.90 -18.60 -18.90
CA GLU A 43 -10.62 -20.04 -19.03
C GLU A 43 -11.12 -20.83 -17.81
N TRP A 44 -11.05 -20.22 -16.63
CA TRP A 44 -11.40 -20.84 -15.35
C TRP A 44 -12.82 -21.38 -15.34
N LYS A 45 -13.77 -20.61 -15.89
CA LYS A 45 -15.20 -20.99 -15.97
C LYS A 45 -15.40 -22.29 -16.74
N ASN A 46 -14.65 -22.51 -17.82
CA ASN A 46 -14.72 -23.75 -18.59
C ASN A 46 -13.99 -24.87 -17.86
N TYR A 47 -12.79 -24.59 -17.36
CA TYR A 47 -11.96 -25.56 -16.65
C TYR A 47 -12.65 -26.16 -15.41
N ILE A 48 -13.28 -25.32 -14.57
CA ILE A 48 -13.97 -25.81 -13.38
C ILE A 48 -15.16 -26.71 -13.74
N ASN A 49 -15.85 -26.43 -14.84
CA ASN A 49 -16.96 -27.27 -15.30
C ASN A 49 -16.46 -28.64 -15.76
N GLU A 50 -15.34 -28.69 -16.48
CA GLU A 50 -14.71 -29.94 -16.90
C GLU A 50 -14.25 -30.77 -15.70
N ILE A 51 -13.55 -30.15 -14.75
CA ILE A 51 -13.08 -30.83 -13.53
C ILE A 51 -14.25 -31.35 -12.69
N CYS A 52 -15.28 -30.53 -12.47
CA CYS A 52 -16.48 -30.97 -11.76
C CYS A 52 -17.19 -32.13 -12.48
N ARG A 53 -17.16 -32.18 -13.81
CA ARG A 53 -17.75 -33.26 -14.61
C ARG A 53 -16.92 -34.54 -14.56
N ILE A 54 -15.58 -34.44 -14.61
CA ILE A 54 -14.66 -35.58 -14.59
C ILE A 54 -14.65 -36.25 -13.21
N TYR A 55 -14.53 -35.46 -12.14
CA TYR A 55 -14.38 -35.97 -10.77
C TYR A 55 -15.71 -36.02 -10.00
N GLY A 56 -16.80 -35.48 -10.55
CA GLY A 56 -18.13 -35.52 -9.92
C GLY A 56 -18.32 -34.51 -8.77
N PHE A 57 -17.54 -33.42 -8.73
CA PHE A 57 -17.66 -32.41 -7.68
C PHE A 57 -18.96 -31.60 -7.81
N LYS A 58 -19.75 -31.54 -6.73
CA LYS A 58 -21.02 -30.80 -6.69
C LYS A 58 -20.84 -29.29 -6.54
N LYS A 59 -19.76 -28.85 -5.89
CA LYS A 59 -19.48 -27.45 -5.59
C LYS A 59 -18.36 -26.94 -6.48
N LYS A 60 -18.60 -25.81 -7.14
CA LYS A 60 -17.59 -25.06 -7.88
C LYS A 60 -16.93 -24.10 -6.91
N LEU A 61 -15.68 -24.36 -6.57
CA LEU A 61 -14.86 -23.53 -5.69
C LEU A 61 -13.76 -22.88 -6.51
N ASN A 62 -13.25 -21.74 -6.05
CA ASN A 62 -12.11 -21.07 -6.65
C ASN A 62 -11.33 -20.39 -5.52
N PRO A 63 -10.16 -20.90 -5.12
CA PRO A 63 -9.46 -22.07 -5.64
C PRO A 63 -10.16 -23.41 -5.27
N ILE A 64 -9.90 -24.45 -6.05
CA ILE A 64 -10.32 -25.83 -5.79
C ILE A 64 -9.11 -26.72 -5.55
N ILE A 65 -9.17 -27.51 -4.48
CA ILE A 65 -8.06 -28.34 -4.04
C ILE A 65 -8.55 -29.77 -3.92
N PHE A 66 -7.87 -30.67 -4.61
CA PHE A 66 -8.26 -32.07 -4.70
C PHE A 66 -7.04 -32.97 -4.87
N THR A 67 -7.21 -34.25 -4.57
CA THR A 67 -6.20 -35.28 -4.79
C THR A 67 -6.34 -35.88 -6.18
N LEU A 68 -5.27 -36.47 -6.70
CA LEU A 68 -5.30 -37.19 -7.98
C LEU A 68 -6.28 -38.37 -7.97
N ASP A 69 -6.56 -38.91 -6.77
CA ASP A 69 -7.54 -39.97 -6.51
C ASP A 69 -9.00 -39.46 -6.60
N GLY A 70 -9.22 -38.17 -6.86
CA GLY A 70 -10.54 -37.57 -6.98
C GLY A 70 -11.21 -37.21 -5.65
N TYR A 71 -10.47 -37.22 -4.54
CA TYR A 71 -10.98 -36.70 -3.27
C TYR A 71 -10.90 -35.17 -3.24
N LEU A 72 -12.05 -34.51 -3.06
CA LEU A 72 -12.16 -33.07 -2.90
C LEU A 72 -11.77 -32.67 -1.47
N ILE A 73 -10.77 -31.80 -1.34
CA ILE A 73 -10.37 -31.22 -0.05
C ILE A 73 -11.23 -29.98 0.23
N GLY A 74 -11.40 -29.11 -0.78
CA GLY A 74 -12.26 -27.93 -0.65
C GLY A 74 -11.59 -26.63 -1.13
N SER A 75 -11.80 -25.56 -0.36
CA SER A 75 -11.27 -24.21 -0.59
C SER A 75 -9.96 -23.98 0.17
N LEU A 76 -9.46 -22.73 0.17
CA LEU A 76 -8.27 -22.31 0.90
C LEU A 76 -8.32 -22.69 2.39
N GLU A 77 -9.46 -22.52 3.05
CA GLU A 77 -9.63 -22.81 4.49
C GLU A 77 -9.37 -24.29 4.80
N ASN A 78 -9.97 -25.19 4.01
CA ASN A 78 -9.75 -26.63 4.14
C ASN A 78 -8.28 -27.01 3.87
N PHE A 79 -7.61 -26.28 2.99
CA PHE A 79 -6.19 -26.51 2.73
C PHE A 79 -5.29 -26.03 3.86
N LYS A 80 -5.59 -24.89 4.47
CA LYS A 80 -4.90 -24.43 5.69
C LYS A 80 -5.05 -25.46 6.82
N GLU A 81 -6.26 -25.95 7.04
CA GLU A 81 -6.53 -27.00 8.03
C GLU A 81 -5.79 -28.30 7.72
N LEU A 82 -5.79 -28.73 6.44
CA LEU A 82 -5.05 -29.90 6.01
C LEU A 82 -3.55 -29.71 6.23
N ALA A 83 -3.02 -28.54 5.93
CA ALA A 83 -1.60 -28.29 6.04
C ALA A 83 -1.15 -28.14 7.50
N LEU A 84 -2.00 -27.59 8.38
CA LEU A 84 -1.78 -27.59 9.82
C LEU A 84 -1.83 -29.01 10.40
N SER A 85 -2.89 -29.77 10.09
CA SER A 85 -3.09 -31.12 10.64
C SER A 85 -2.10 -32.16 10.11
N LYS A 86 -1.74 -32.13 8.82
CA LYS A 86 -0.83 -33.12 8.22
C LYS A 86 0.64 -32.71 8.26
N PHE A 87 0.93 -31.42 8.13
CA PHE A 87 2.30 -30.93 7.97
C PHE A 87 2.81 -30.14 9.18
N GLY A 88 1.94 -29.80 10.14
CA GLY A 88 2.34 -29.07 11.35
C GLY A 88 2.80 -27.65 11.07
N ILE A 89 2.33 -27.05 9.97
CA ILE A 89 2.69 -25.69 9.60
C ILE A 89 1.66 -24.75 10.23
N ASP A 90 2.03 -24.13 11.35
CA ASP A 90 1.15 -23.21 12.11
C ASP A 90 1.30 -21.74 11.69
N LYS A 91 2.35 -21.38 10.95
CA LYS A 91 2.71 -19.98 10.69
C LYS A 91 2.27 -19.51 9.30
N TYR A 92 0.98 -19.26 9.13
CA TYR A 92 0.44 -18.63 7.91
C TYR A 92 0.22 -17.13 8.02
N ASP A 93 0.29 -16.56 9.23
CA ASP A 93 -0.15 -15.19 9.49
C ASP A 93 0.94 -14.12 9.28
N ASN A 94 2.19 -14.48 9.03
CA ASN A 94 3.29 -13.51 9.06
C ASN A 94 3.55 -12.73 7.76
N LEU A 95 2.67 -12.83 6.75
CA LEU A 95 2.91 -12.18 5.45
C LEU A 95 1.85 -11.15 5.07
N VAL A 96 0.57 -11.35 5.43
CA VAL A 96 -0.48 -10.33 5.18
C VAL A 96 -0.35 -9.16 6.18
N THR A 97 0.17 -9.42 7.39
CA THR A 97 0.33 -8.38 8.41
C THR A 97 1.45 -7.40 8.08
N LYS A 98 2.48 -7.82 7.31
CA LYS A 98 3.59 -6.93 6.95
C LYS A 98 3.22 -5.87 5.92
N GLU A 99 2.34 -6.18 4.96
CA GLU A 99 1.84 -5.17 4.02
C GLU A 99 0.92 -4.17 4.73
N LYS A 100 0.02 -4.66 5.60
CA LYS A 100 -0.85 -3.76 6.40
C LYS A 100 -0.10 -2.92 7.43
N GLU A 101 1.01 -3.43 7.99
CA GLU A 101 1.90 -2.66 8.86
C GLU A 101 2.69 -1.61 8.06
N MET A 102 3.17 -1.94 6.85
CA MET A 102 3.91 -0.98 6.01
C MET A 102 3.01 0.15 5.48
N ASP A 103 1.76 -0.12 5.13
CA ASP A 103 0.80 0.92 4.72
C ASP A 103 0.47 1.87 5.88
N GLN A 104 0.31 1.34 7.11
CA GLN A 104 0.08 2.17 8.30
C GLN A 104 1.31 3.02 8.67
N ILE A 105 2.51 2.49 8.47
CA ILE A 105 3.76 3.25 8.67
C ILE A 105 3.90 4.36 7.63
N HIS A 106 3.53 4.11 6.36
CA HIS A 106 3.62 5.10 5.29
C HIS A 106 2.69 6.30 5.53
N ASP A 107 1.45 6.05 5.98
CA ASP A 107 0.50 7.12 6.31
C ASP A 107 0.94 7.94 7.53
N THR A 108 1.63 7.32 8.50
CA THR A 108 2.16 8.02 9.67
C THR A 108 3.35 8.91 9.29
N ILE A 109 4.25 8.44 8.42
CA ILE A 109 5.41 9.21 7.96
C ILE A 109 4.98 10.41 7.10
N LEU A 110 3.94 10.28 6.28
CA LEU A 110 3.43 11.40 5.48
C LEU A 110 2.87 12.52 6.36
N ASN A 111 2.11 12.18 7.40
CA ASN A 111 1.57 13.17 8.33
C ASN A 111 2.67 13.89 9.13
N GLU A 112 3.71 13.17 9.57
CA GLU A 112 4.84 13.78 10.27
C GLU A 112 5.64 14.76 9.37
N GLN A 113 5.78 14.45 8.07
CA GLN A 113 6.46 15.35 7.13
C GLN A 113 5.65 16.58 6.76
N GLU A 114 4.31 16.49 6.70
CA GLU A 114 3.45 17.64 6.43
C GLU A 114 3.47 18.65 7.59
N GLU A 115 3.50 18.18 8.84
CA GLU A 115 3.59 19.06 10.02
C GLU A 115 4.92 19.81 10.11
N GLU A 116 6.04 19.18 9.74
CA GLU A 116 7.35 19.85 9.71
C GLU A 116 7.42 20.93 8.62
N ILE A 117 6.82 20.70 7.44
CA ILE A 117 6.78 21.67 6.35
C ILE A 117 5.94 22.90 6.71
N GLU A 118 4.80 22.71 7.39
CA GLU A 118 3.97 23.83 7.83
C GLU A 118 4.68 24.69 8.88
N GLN A 119 5.40 24.10 9.84
CA GLN A 119 6.16 24.84 10.85
C GLN A 119 7.28 25.70 10.23
N ILE A 120 8.05 25.13 9.28
CA ILE A 120 9.09 25.86 8.56
C ILE A 120 8.49 27.01 7.73
N SER A 121 7.32 26.80 7.14
CA SER A 121 6.67 27.85 6.34
C SER A 121 6.20 29.04 7.19
N ASN A 122 5.74 28.79 8.43
CA ASN A 122 5.27 29.83 9.34
C ASN A 122 6.42 30.65 9.95
N GLU A 123 7.53 30.01 10.33
CA GLU A 123 8.72 30.72 10.84
C GLU A 123 9.33 31.67 9.79
N ASN A 124 9.30 31.29 8.51
CA ASN A 124 9.81 32.13 7.42
C ASN A 124 8.92 33.35 7.11
N ILE A 125 7.63 33.32 7.46
CA ILE A 125 6.72 34.46 7.26
C ILE A 125 6.98 35.54 8.31
N ASP A 126 7.21 35.14 9.57
CA ASP A 126 7.48 36.07 10.67
C ASP A 126 8.81 36.83 10.50
N GLU A 127 9.84 36.19 9.94
CA GLU A 127 11.13 36.85 9.64
C GLU A 127 11.01 37.89 8.50
N GLN A 128 10.14 37.66 7.51
CA GLN A 128 9.94 38.59 6.41
C GLN A 128 9.14 39.84 6.81
N GLU A 129 8.16 39.71 7.71
CA GLU A 129 7.41 40.85 8.24
C GLU A 129 8.26 41.77 9.12
N LEU A 130 9.20 41.21 9.90
CA LEU A 130 10.15 41.99 10.70
C LEU A 130 11.09 42.84 9.83
N GLN A 131 11.60 42.30 8.73
CA GLN A 131 12.47 43.05 7.81
C GLN A 131 11.73 44.16 7.05
N GLN A 132 10.46 43.96 6.67
CA GLN A 132 9.67 45.00 6.01
C GLN A 132 9.31 46.16 6.96
N ASN A 133 9.04 45.86 8.23
CA ASN A 133 8.73 46.87 9.24
C ASN A 133 9.96 47.73 9.60
N GLU A 134 11.18 47.16 9.62
CA GLU A 134 12.41 47.94 9.79
C GLU A 134 12.74 48.85 8.60
N ILE A 135 12.36 48.47 7.38
CA ILE A 135 12.54 49.31 6.19
C ILE A 135 11.56 50.51 6.22
N PHE A 136 10.33 50.31 6.70
CA PHE A 136 9.31 51.36 6.75
C PHE A 136 9.61 52.45 7.81
N GLN A 137 10.14 52.08 8.97
CA GLN A 137 10.47 53.03 10.05
C GLN A 137 11.65 53.97 9.71
N ASN A 138 12.49 53.62 8.73
CA ASN A 138 13.67 54.40 8.36
C ASN A 138 13.43 55.40 7.20
N GLN A 139 12.21 55.48 6.65
CA GLN A 139 11.89 56.42 5.56
C GLN A 139 11.06 57.65 5.98
N GLU A 140 10.59 57.72 7.23
CA GLU A 140 9.85 58.88 7.76
C GLU A 140 10.72 59.84 8.58
N ASN A 141 11.88 60.29 8.05
CA ASN A 141 12.39 61.63 8.42
C ASN A 141 13.52 62.19 7.52
N PRO A 142 13.19 62.83 6.38
CA PRO A 142 14.15 63.69 5.67
C PRO A 142 13.88 65.20 5.79
N GLU A 143 12.92 65.69 6.60
CA GLU A 143 12.52 67.11 6.59
C GLU A 143 13.21 68.04 7.60
N GLU A 144 14.23 67.59 8.34
CA GLU A 144 15.08 68.48 9.16
C GLU A 144 16.49 68.66 8.61
N GLN A 145 16.67 68.74 7.28
CA GLN A 145 17.86 69.34 6.69
C GLN A 145 17.54 70.13 5.40
N MET A 146 16.97 71.34 5.52
CA MET A 146 17.41 72.45 4.65
C MET A 146 17.19 73.86 5.26
N PRO A 147 18.18 74.77 5.11
CA PRO A 147 18.29 76.02 5.86
C PRO A 147 17.37 77.16 5.41
N ARG A 148 16.85 77.90 6.41
CA ARG A 148 15.97 79.08 6.31
C ARG A 148 16.65 80.34 5.76
N PHE A 149 17.14 80.39 4.52
CA PHE A 149 17.59 81.66 3.92
C PHE A 149 17.45 81.71 2.39
N LEU A 150 16.25 81.47 1.85
CA LEU A 150 15.83 82.07 0.57
C LEU A 150 14.43 82.70 0.71
N LEU A 151 14.28 83.51 1.76
CA LEU A 151 13.27 84.56 1.87
C LEU A 151 13.79 85.79 1.11
N LYS A 152 13.24 86.06 -0.08
CA LYS A 152 12.97 87.40 -0.64
C LYS A 152 12.99 87.30 -2.16
N GLN A 153 11.83 87.03 -2.72
CA GLN A 153 11.38 87.39 -4.06
C GLN A 153 10.12 86.51 -4.27
N TRP A 154 8.88 86.96 -4.09
CA TRP A 154 8.23 88.08 -4.75
C TRP A 154 6.98 88.49 -3.96
N ARG A 155 6.86 89.77 -3.64
CA ARG A 155 5.55 90.43 -3.55
C ARG A 155 5.39 91.24 -4.84
N CYS A 156 4.32 90.93 -5.56
CA CYS A 156 3.50 91.84 -6.35
C CYS A 156 4.19 92.60 -7.51
N SER A 157 4.07 92.03 -8.72
CA SER A 157 3.61 92.79 -9.88
C SER A 157 2.11 92.53 -10.02
N VAL A 158 1.29 93.56 -9.76
CA VAL A 158 0.26 94.19 -10.62
C VAL A 158 -0.36 95.30 -9.77
#